data_AF-A0A3A9AKP3-F1
#
_entry.id   AF-A0A3A9AKP3-F1
#
_cell.length_a   1.000
_cell.length_b   1.000
_cell.length_c   1.000
_cell.angle_alpha   90.00
_cell.angle_beta   90.00
_cell.angle_gamma   90.00
#
_symmetry.space_group_name_H-M   'P 1'
#
loop_
_entity.id
_entity.type
_entity.pdbx_description
1 polymer ?
#
loop_
_entity_poly.entity_id
_entity_poly.type
_entity_poly.pdbx_seq_one_letter_code
_entity_poly.pdbx_strand_id
1 'polypeptide(L)'
;MAIVLTNGKYYIATNKKGGIIKTPIMENAQTFYSVNAAMRKIFKSPGKCKGYYPYDMENTAHEGSIKIRRKRYSDEEREIIYNKSGGRCELCGQRLLLENMTLDHIVPLSMGGGESMENLQAACYACNQFKSNILPDDFMDRIIKIFLYQTEKKCGKDMKLKIIHKLVETL
;
A
#
# COMPACT_ATOMS: atom_id res chain seq x y z
N MET A 1 -21.28 -3.91 -11.51
CA MET A 1 -20.14 -3.52 -10.68
C MET A 1 -19.44 -2.35 -11.34
N ALA A 2 -19.63 -1.16 -10.80
CA ALA A 2 -19.09 0.08 -11.34
C ALA A 2 -18.15 0.73 -10.33
N ILE A 3 -16.84 0.60 -10.57
CA ILE A 3 -15.80 1.21 -9.73
C ILE A 3 -15.49 2.60 -10.26
N VAL A 4 -15.34 3.56 -9.37
CA VAL A 4 -14.85 4.92 -9.68
C VAL A 4 -13.55 5.17 -8.90
N LEU A 5 -12.78 6.16 -9.31
CA LEU A 5 -11.64 6.62 -8.53
C LEU A 5 -12.02 7.88 -7.76
N THR A 6 -11.89 7.88 -6.45
CA THR A 6 -12.23 9.01 -5.58
C THR A 6 -11.14 9.29 -4.55
N ASN A 7 -11.12 10.50 -4.02
CA ASN A 7 -10.33 10.86 -2.84
C ASN A 7 -11.22 11.28 -1.65
N GLY A 8 -12.51 10.95 -1.71
CA GLY A 8 -13.52 11.33 -0.71
C GLY A 8 -14.19 12.69 -0.96
N LYS A 9 -13.63 13.55 -1.83
CA LYS A 9 -14.23 14.85 -2.19
C LYS A 9 -14.51 14.99 -3.69
N TYR A 10 -13.68 14.38 -4.53
CA TYR A 10 -13.80 14.44 -5.98
C TYR A 10 -13.59 13.06 -6.59
N TYR A 11 -14.13 12.89 -7.78
CA TYR A 11 -13.99 11.69 -8.60
C TYR A 11 -13.17 11.98 -9.86
N ILE A 12 -12.45 10.97 -10.35
CA ILE A 12 -11.77 11.04 -11.63
C ILE A 12 -12.78 10.85 -12.76
N ALA A 13 -12.79 11.77 -13.71
CA ALA A 13 -13.51 11.68 -14.96
C ALA A 13 -12.55 11.90 -16.14
N THR A 14 -13.04 11.68 -17.36
CA THR A 14 -12.27 11.87 -18.59
C THR A 14 -12.99 12.86 -19.50
N ASN A 15 -12.28 13.86 -20.00
CA ASN A 15 -12.83 14.81 -20.96
C ASN A 15 -12.93 14.19 -22.37
N LYS A 16 -13.56 14.91 -23.31
CA LYS A 16 -13.75 14.44 -24.71
C LYS A 16 -12.44 14.09 -25.44
N LYS A 17 -11.29 14.59 -24.97
CA LYS A 17 -9.95 14.33 -25.55
C LYS A 17 -9.17 13.24 -24.79
N GLY A 18 -9.79 12.51 -23.87
CA GLY A 18 -9.10 11.48 -23.08
C GLY A 18 -8.31 12.00 -21.87
N GLY A 19 -8.34 13.31 -21.61
CA GLY A 19 -7.64 13.95 -20.50
C GLY A 19 -8.35 13.75 -19.16
N ILE A 20 -7.57 13.48 -18.11
CA ILE A 20 -8.06 13.32 -16.73
C ILE A 20 -8.56 14.67 -16.21
N ILE A 21 -9.80 14.68 -15.71
CA ILE A 21 -10.44 15.80 -15.04
C ILE A 21 -11.03 15.33 -13.70
N LYS A 22 -11.36 16.28 -12.82
CA LYS A 22 -11.92 16.01 -11.48
C LYS A 22 -13.34 16.56 -11.43
N THR A 23 -14.28 15.77 -10.92
CA THR A 23 -15.69 16.16 -10.77
C THR A 23 -16.13 15.93 -9.32
N PRO A 24 -16.89 16.84 -8.70
CA PRO A 24 -17.52 16.57 -7.39
C PRO A 24 -18.76 15.68 -7.51
N ILE A 25 -19.31 15.54 -8.73
CA ILE A 25 -20.52 14.77 -9.04
C ILE A 25 -20.10 13.35 -9.45
N MET A 26 -20.62 12.34 -8.75
CA MET A 26 -20.25 10.93 -8.92
C MET A 26 -20.72 10.35 -10.24
N GLU A 27 -21.89 10.75 -10.73
CA GLU A 27 -22.50 10.28 -11.98
C GLU A 27 -21.66 10.64 -13.21
N ASN A 28 -20.85 11.69 -13.09
CA ASN A 28 -19.92 12.13 -14.13
C ASN A 28 -18.55 11.44 -14.05
N ALA A 29 -18.32 10.60 -13.04
CA ALA A 29 -17.07 9.90 -12.86
C ALA A 29 -16.84 8.87 -13.98
N GLN A 30 -15.57 8.66 -14.32
CA GLN A 30 -15.20 7.53 -15.15
C GLN A 30 -15.44 6.25 -14.35
N THR A 31 -16.23 5.34 -14.90
CA THR A 31 -16.45 4.01 -14.32
C THR A 31 -15.46 3.00 -14.89
N PHE A 32 -15.16 1.99 -14.07
CA PHE A 32 -14.26 0.90 -14.37
C PHE A 32 -14.95 -0.41 -14.03
N TYR A 33 -14.78 -1.40 -14.90
CA TYR A 33 -15.35 -2.74 -14.72
C TYR A 33 -14.59 -3.59 -13.68
N SER A 34 -13.42 -3.15 -13.22
CA SER A 34 -12.60 -3.85 -12.22
C SER A 34 -11.63 -2.91 -11.51
N VAL A 35 -11.18 -3.29 -10.32
CA VAL A 35 -10.15 -2.56 -9.55
C VAL A 35 -8.87 -2.44 -10.39
N ASN A 36 -8.45 -3.52 -11.05
CA ASN A 36 -7.27 -3.51 -11.92
C ASN A 36 -7.39 -2.51 -13.08
N ALA A 37 -8.58 -2.36 -13.66
CA ALA A 37 -8.82 -1.34 -14.68
C ALA A 37 -8.70 0.09 -14.12
N ALA A 38 -9.19 0.31 -12.90
CA ALA A 38 -9.06 1.59 -12.20
C ALA A 38 -7.61 1.90 -11.80
N MET A 39 -6.88 0.93 -11.25
CA MET A 39 -5.48 1.07 -10.85
C MET A 39 -4.57 1.36 -12.03
N ARG A 40 -4.79 0.74 -13.20
CA ARG A 40 -4.05 1.08 -14.43
C ARG A 40 -4.13 2.56 -14.78
N LYS A 41 -5.25 3.23 -14.51
CA LYS A 41 -5.40 4.68 -14.72
C LYS A 41 -4.52 5.49 -13.76
N ILE A 42 -4.46 5.08 -12.49
CA ILE A 42 -3.60 5.71 -11.48
C ILE A 42 -2.13 5.59 -11.90
N PHE A 43 -1.68 4.37 -12.24
CA PHE A 43 -0.29 4.12 -12.63
C PHE A 43 0.12 4.85 -13.90
N LYS A 44 -0.79 5.02 -14.87
CA LYS A 44 -0.51 5.79 -16.10
C LYS A 44 -0.41 7.30 -15.88
N SER A 45 -0.88 7.81 -14.74
CA SER A 45 -0.95 9.26 -14.49
C SER A 45 -0.81 9.59 -13.00
N PRO A 46 0.31 9.21 -12.37
CA PRO A 46 0.47 9.24 -10.92
C PRO A 46 0.32 10.66 -10.35
N GLY A 47 0.85 11.69 -11.03
CA GLY A 47 0.72 13.07 -10.59
C GLY A 47 -0.73 13.58 -10.58
N LYS A 48 -1.55 13.17 -11.55
CA LYS A 48 -2.96 13.62 -11.66
C LYS A 48 -3.91 12.82 -10.77
N CYS A 49 -3.54 11.58 -10.46
CA CYS A 49 -4.30 10.64 -9.66
C CYS A 49 -3.78 10.47 -8.22
N LYS A 50 -2.80 11.28 -7.79
CA LYS A 50 -2.23 11.21 -6.43
C LYS A 50 -3.34 11.35 -5.38
N GLY A 51 -3.42 10.37 -4.47
CA GLY A 51 -4.42 10.32 -3.40
C GLY A 51 -5.82 9.85 -3.82
N TYR A 52 -6.00 9.40 -5.06
CA TYR A 52 -7.25 8.76 -5.49
C TYR A 52 -7.16 7.25 -5.34
N TYR A 53 -8.25 6.63 -4.89
CA TYR A 53 -8.39 5.20 -4.67
C TYR A 53 -9.67 4.67 -5.33
N PRO A 54 -9.71 3.38 -5.70
CA PRO A 54 -10.91 2.75 -6.24
C PRO A 54 -12.02 2.67 -5.19
N TYR A 55 -13.23 3.04 -5.59
CA TYR A 55 -14.46 3.00 -4.79
C TYR A 55 -15.56 2.32 -5.61
N ASP A 56 -16.19 1.31 -5.04
CA ASP A 56 -17.25 0.55 -5.70
C ASP A 56 -18.61 1.20 -5.44
N MET A 57 -19.27 1.67 -6.49
CA MET A 57 -20.55 2.37 -6.37
C MET A 57 -21.73 1.44 -6.09
N GLU A 58 -21.58 0.14 -6.27
CA GLU A 58 -22.66 -0.84 -6.07
C GLU A 58 -22.60 -1.55 -4.70
N ASN A 59 -21.66 -1.17 -3.83
CA ASN A 59 -21.43 -1.82 -2.53
C ASN A 59 -21.66 -0.87 -1.35
N THR A 60 -22.92 -0.48 -1.09
CA THR A 60 -23.34 0.10 0.21
C THR A 60 -23.64 -0.95 1.29
N ALA A 61 -23.34 -2.23 1.06
CA ALA A 61 -23.48 -3.29 2.05
C ALA A 61 -22.51 -4.45 1.79
N HIS A 62 -21.22 -4.25 2.05
CA HIS A 62 -20.34 -5.37 2.40
C HIS A 62 -19.20 -4.92 3.32
N GLU A 63 -19.43 -5.03 4.63
CA GLU A 63 -18.50 -5.81 5.45
C GLU A 63 -18.36 -7.18 4.78
N GLY A 64 -17.39 -7.27 3.88
CA GLY A 64 -17.27 -8.38 2.96
C GLY A 64 -15.94 -8.27 2.26
N SER A 65 -14.87 -8.50 3.02
CA SER A 65 -13.54 -8.76 2.48
C SER A 65 -13.70 -9.63 1.24
N ILE A 66 -13.34 -9.10 0.06
CA ILE A 66 -13.11 -9.93 -1.13
C ILE A 66 -12.23 -11.08 -0.61
N LYS A 67 -12.73 -12.32 -0.65
CA LYS A 67 -11.94 -13.50 -0.28
C LYS A 67 -10.89 -13.68 -1.38
N ILE A 68 -9.84 -12.86 -1.32
CA ILE A 68 -8.66 -13.01 -2.16
C ILE A 68 -8.07 -14.36 -1.74
N ARG A 69 -8.27 -15.36 -2.59
CA ARG A 69 -7.71 -16.69 -2.39
C ARG A 69 -6.21 -16.56 -2.59
N ARG A 70 -5.48 -16.41 -1.50
CA ARG A 70 -4.02 -16.36 -1.51
C ARG A 70 -3.48 -17.65 -2.11
N LYS A 71 -2.60 -17.54 -3.11
CA LYS A 71 -1.76 -18.65 -3.56
C LYS A 71 -1.04 -19.27 -2.36
N ARG A 72 -1.02 -20.61 -2.33
CA ARG A 72 -0.09 -21.34 -1.48
C ARG A 72 1.23 -21.42 -2.22
N TYR A 73 2.28 -20.89 -1.61
CA TYR A 73 3.63 -20.96 -2.13
C TYR A 73 4.29 -22.25 -1.68
N SER A 74 5.10 -22.87 -2.54
CA SER A 74 5.82 -24.09 -2.22
C SER A 74 6.95 -23.84 -1.21
N ASP A 75 7.49 -24.90 -0.63
CA ASP A 75 8.62 -24.77 0.30
C ASP A 75 9.88 -24.27 -0.42
N GLU A 76 10.07 -24.65 -1.68
CA GLU A 76 11.16 -24.14 -2.52
C GLU A 76 11.01 -22.63 -2.79
N GLU A 77 9.79 -22.17 -3.11
CA GLU A 77 9.50 -20.73 -3.27
C GLU A 77 9.81 -19.97 -1.96
N ARG A 78 9.42 -20.53 -0.81
CA ARG A 78 9.73 -19.94 0.49
C ARG A 78 11.23 -19.87 0.75
N GLU A 79 11.97 -20.94 0.45
CA GLU A 79 13.41 -21.01 0.64
C GLU A 79 14.16 -20.00 -0.24
N ILE A 80 13.73 -19.82 -1.49
CA ILE A 80 14.28 -18.81 -2.40
C ILE A 80 14.14 -17.39 -1.81
N ILE A 81 12.96 -17.02 -1.31
CA ILE A 81 12.72 -15.71 -0.70
C ILE A 81 13.53 -15.53 0.59
N TYR A 82 13.61 -16.58 1.41
CA TYR A 82 14.41 -16.57 2.63
C TYR A 82 15.89 -16.33 2.34
N ASN A 83 16.47 -17.07 1.40
CA ASN A 83 17.87 -16.94 1.02
C ASN A 83 18.17 -15.57 0.40
N LYS A 84 17.26 -15.04 -0.43
CA LYS A 84 17.35 -13.69 -1.00
C LYS A 84 17.43 -12.60 0.08
N SER A 85 16.69 -12.77 1.17
CA SER A 85 16.69 -11.83 2.32
C SER A 85 17.88 -11.99 3.27
N GLY A 86 18.76 -12.97 3.04
CA GLY A 86 19.84 -13.31 3.97
C GLY A 86 19.32 -13.79 5.33
N GLY A 87 18.14 -14.41 5.36
CA GLY A 87 17.48 -14.86 6.59
C GLY A 87 17.07 -13.72 7.51
N ARG A 88 16.63 -12.59 6.96
CA ARG A 88 16.20 -11.42 7.72
C ARG A 88 14.83 -10.91 7.27
N CYS A 89 14.13 -10.28 8.20
CA CYS A 89 12.91 -9.57 7.87
C CYS A 89 13.25 -8.31 7.06
N GLU A 90 12.67 -8.18 5.87
CA GLU A 90 12.87 -7.03 4.97
C GLU A 90 12.26 -5.73 5.52
N LEU A 91 11.37 -5.81 6.53
CA LEU A 91 10.74 -4.65 7.15
C LEU A 91 11.48 -4.12 8.39
N CYS A 92 12.17 -4.98 9.14
CA CYS A 92 12.81 -4.57 10.41
C CYS A 92 14.24 -5.08 10.62
N GLY A 93 14.77 -5.90 9.72
CA GLY A 93 16.13 -6.43 9.76
C GLY A 93 16.38 -7.55 10.78
N GLN A 94 15.38 -7.95 11.58
CA GLN A 94 15.54 -9.04 12.55
C GLN A 94 15.89 -10.35 11.83
N ARG A 95 16.71 -11.19 12.46
CA ARG A 95 17.00 -12.54 11.94
C ARG A 95 15.75 -13.41 12.03
N LEU A 96 15.51 -14.18 10.98
CA LEU A 96 14.41 -15.13 10.88
C LEU A 96 14.97 -16.55 10.82
N LEU A 97 14.21 -17.50 11.37
CA LEU A 97 14.31 -18.90 10.96
C LEU A 97 13.34 -19.10 9.80
N LEU A 98 13.67 -19.99 8.85
CA LEU A 98 12.83 -20.29 7.70
C LEU A 98 11.40 -20.70 8.10
N GLU A 99 11.27 -21.48 9.18
CA GLU A 99 10.00 -21.90 9.78
C GLU A 99 9.12 -20.74 10.30
N ASN A 100 9.75 -19.68 10.81
CA ASN A 100 9.07 -18.52 11.42
C ASN A 100 8.92 -17.36 10.42
N MET A 101 9.43 -17.53 9.20
CA MET A 101 9.28 -16.56 8.13
C MET A 101 7.85 -16.60 7.57
N THR A 102 7.27 -15.42 7.44
CA THR A 102 6.04 -15.21 6.66
C THR A 102 6.39 -14.60 5.30
N LEU A 103 5.58 -14.90 4.28
CA LEU A 103 5.64 -14.21 2.99
C LEU A 103 4.72 -13.00 3.05
N ASP A 104 5.28 -11.82 2.79
CA ASP A 104 4.54 -10.56 2.65
C ASP A 104 4.54 -10.14 1.17
N HIS A 105 3.41 -9.60 0.72
CA HIS A 105 3.32 -8.98 -0.59
C HIS A 105 3.77 -7.52 -0.48
N ILE A 106 4.86 -7.14 -1.15
CA ILE A 106 5.42 -5.78 -1.14
C ILE A 106 4.30 -4.77 -1.45
N VAL A 107 3.63 -4.95 -2.58
CA VAL A 107 2.33 -4.33 -2.88
C VAL A 107 1.22 -5.31 -2.46
N PRO A 108 0.35 -4.97 -1.50
CA PRO A 108 -0.72 -5.85 -1.05
C PRO A 108 -1.66 -6.26 -2.19
N LEU A 109 -2.13 -7.50 -2.17
CA LEU A 109 -3.09 -8.01 -3.17
C LEU A 109 -4.37 -7.16 -3.25
N SER A 110 -4.87 -6.70 -2.10
CA SER A 110 -6.05 -5.80 -2.03
C SER A 110 -5.81 -4.42 -2.66
N MET A 111 -4.55 -4.04 -2.86
CA MET A 111 -4.14 -2.79 -3.51
C MET A 111 -3.66 -3.02 -4.95
N GLY A 112 -3.98 -4.17 -5.55
CA GLY A 112 -3.63 -4.50 -6.94
C GLY A 112 -2.24 -5.12 -7.13
N GLY A 113 -1.60 -5.57 -6.05
CA GLY A 113 -0.36 -6.35 -6.13
C GLY A 113 -0.56 -7.72 -6.78
N GLY A 114 0.47 -8.23 -7.44
CA GLY A 114 0.49 -9.55 -8.05
C GLY A 114 0.93 -10.66 -7.09
N GLU A 115 0.71 -11.91 -7.47
CA GLU A 115 1.16 -13.09 -6.72
C GLU A 115 2.56 -13.59 -7.13
N SER A 116 3.26 -12.85 -7.97
CA SER A 116 4.57 -13.23 -8.49
C SER A 116 5.66 -13.14 -7.42
N MET A 117 6.75 -13.89 -7.61
CA MET A 117 7.87 -13.96 -6.67
C MET A 117 8.55 -12.60 -6.47
N GLU A 118 8.50 -11.73 -7.47
CA GLU A 118 9.08 -10.38 -7.41
C GLU A 118 8.30 -9.46 -6.46
N ASN A 119 7.02 -9.74 -6.22
CA ASN A 119 6.18 -9.00 -5.27
C ASN A 119 6.23 -9.62 -3.86
N LEU A 120 7.07 -10.62 -3.61
CA LEU A 120 7.20 -11.25 -2.30
C LEU A 120 8.45 -10.80 -1.57
N GLN A 121 8.33 -10.69 -0.25
CA GLN A 121 9.45 -10.43 0.65
C GLN A 121 9.34 -11.25 1.95
N ALA A 122 10.48 -11.53 2.56
CA ALA A 122 10.55 -12.20 3.86
C ALA A 122 10.15 -11.23 4.98
N ALA A 123 9.14 -11.59 5.77
CA ALA A 123 8.71 -10.79 6.91
C ALA A 123 8.52 -11.63 8.17
N CYS A 124 8.84 -11.07 9.34
CA CYS A 124 8.36 -11.64 10.59
C CYS A 124 6.84 -11.45 10.71
N TYR A 125 6.19 -12.29 11.50
CA TYR A 125 4.74 -12.21 11.73
C TYR A 125 4.29 -10.82 12.20
N ALA A 126 4.98 -10.24 13.19
CA ALA A 126 4.60 -8.94 13.76
C ALA A 126 4.69 -7.80 12.74
N CYS A 127 5.75 -7.75 11.92
CA CYS A 127 5.91 -6.71 10.91
C CYS A 127 4.93 -6.89 9.76
N ASN A 128 4.69 -8.14 9.32
CA ASN A 128 3.70 -8.44 8.29
C ASN A 128 2.29 -8.00 8.74
N GLN A 129 1.90 -8.31 9.98
CA GLN A 129 0.64 -7.83 10.55
C GLN A 129 0.57 -6.31 10.67
N PHE A 130 1.68 -5.67 11.08
CA PHE A 130 1.73 -4.21 11.20
C PHE A 130 1.62 -3.50 9.84
N LYS A 131 2.24 -4.05 8.79
CA LYS A 131 2.13 -3.55 7.41
C LYS A 131 0.74 -3.80 6.82
N SER A 132 0.18 -4.99 7.01
CA SER A 132 -1.17 -5.34 6.55
C SER A 132 -1.38 -5.00 5.06
N ASN A 133 -2.43 -4.26 4.72
CA ASN A 133 -2.77 -3.81 3.37
C ASN A 133 -2.24 -2.41 3.01
N ILE A 134 -1.17 -1.96 3.67
CA ILE A 134 -0.59 -0.63 3.42
C ILE A 134 0.46 -0.73 2.31
N LEU A 135 0.45 0.25 1.39
CA LEU A 135 1.48 0.38 0.35
C LEU A 135 2.84 0.73 0.96
N PRO A 136 3.97 0.39 0.31
CA PRO A 136 5.31 0.66 0.85
C PRO A 136 5.53 2.12 1.28
N ASP A 137 5.19 3.08 0.44
CA ASP A 137 5.38 4.51 0.73
C ASP A 137 4.52 4.95 1.93
N ASP A 138 3.24 4.57 1.94
CA ASP A 138 2.30 4.88 3.03
C ASP A 138 2.75 4.22 4.35
N PHE A 139 3.37 3.04 4.28
CA PHE A 139 3.88 2.32 5.43
C PHE A 139 5.08 3.05 6.04
N MET A 140 6.01 3.52 5.21
CA MET A 140 7.16 4.32 5.65
C MET A 140 6.72 5.64 6.27
N ASP A 141 5.79 6.35 5.63
CA ASP A 141 5.18 7.57 6.17
C ASP A 141 4.58 7.35 7.56
N ARG A 142 3.91 6.21 7.76
CA ARG A 142 3.32 5.84 9.05
C ARG A 142 4.39 5.58 10.10
N ILE A 143 5.46 4.86 9.76
CA ILE A 143 6.60 4.62 10.65
C ILE A 143 7.22 5.94 11.08
N ILE A 144 7.49 6.83 10.12
CA ILE A 144 8.06 8.16 10.37
C ILE A 144 7.20 8.95 11.34
N LYS A 145 5.88 9.05 11.08
CA LYS A 145 4.95 9.77 11.95
C LYS A 145 4.94 9.23 13.37
N ILE A 146 4.92 7.90 13.52
CA ILE A 146 4.97 7.24 14.83
C ILE A 146 6.30 7.55 15.52
N PHE A 147 7.42 7.38 14.83
CA PHE A 147 8.75 7.64 15.38
C PHE A 147 8.90 9.07 15.88
N LEU A 148 8.53 10.06 15.06
CA LEU A 148 8.61 11.47 15.42
C LEU A 148 7.76 11.76 16.67
N TYR A 149 6.49 11.33 16.69
CA TYR A 149 5.62 11.54 17.85
C TYR A 149 6.13 10.88 19.13
N GLN A 150 6.62 9.63 19.05
CA GLN A 150 7.17 8.95 20.23
C GLN A 150 8.45 9.62 20.73
N THR A 151 9.27 10.14 19.83
CA THR A 151 10.50 10.86 20.18
C THR A 151 10.17 12.21 20.82
N GLU A 152 9.20 12.95 20.30
CA GLU A 152 8.68 14.19 20.92
C GLU A 152 8.22 13.95 22.37
N LYS A 153 7.44 12.89 22.59
CA LYS A 153 6.95 12.55 23.95
C LYS A 153 8.08 12.20 24.91
N LYS A 154 9.14 11.54 24.43
CA LYS A 154 10.24 11.07 25.28
C LYS A 154 11.28 12.16 25.56
N CYS A 155 11.59 13.00 24.57
CA CYS A 155 12.69 13.97 24.64
C CYS A 155 12.24 15.43 24.85
N GLY A 156 10.94 15.74 24.72
CA GLY A 156 10.44 17.11 24.71
C GLY A 156 10.87 17.90 23.45
N LYS A 157 10.66 19.22 23.45
CA LYS A 157 11.04 20.12 22.33
C LYS A 157 12.54 20.41 22.28
N ASP A 158 13.38 19.37 22.26
CA ASP A 158 14.83 19.51 22.09
C ASP A 158 15.15 20.01 20.67
N MET A 159 16.15 20.88 20.55
CA MET A 159 16.66 21.37 19.27
C MET A 159 17.17 20.23 18.37
N LYS A 160 17.67 19.14 18.95
CA LYS A 160 18.05 17.92 18.23
C LYS A 160 16.88 17.31 17.46
N LEU A 161 15.68 17.41 18.03
CA LEU A 161 14.47 16.86 17.43
C LEU A 161 14.07 17.64 16.18
N LYS A 162 14.23 18.97 16.18
CA LYS A 162 14.00 19.81 14.99
C LYS A 162 14.92 19.44 13.82
N ILE A 163 16.16 19.04 14.11
CA ILE A 163 17.11 18.58 13.09
C ILE A 163 16.64 17.23 12.52
N ILE A 164 16.22 16.30 13.39
CA ILE A 164 15.70 14.99 12.96
C ILE A 164 14.46 15.16 12.08
N HIS A 165 13.49 16.00 12.47
CA HIS A 165 12.32 16.31 11.65
C HIS A 165 12.74 16.79 10.25
N LYS A 166 13.66 17.76 10.18
CA LYS A 166 14.10 18.33 8.91
C LYS A 166 14.84 17.33 8.01
N LEU A 167 15.59 16.39 8.59
CA LEU A 167 16.28 15.33 7.85
C LEU A 167 15.31 14.27 7.31
N VAL A 168 14.28 13.93 8.09
CA VAL A 168 13.31 12.90 7.72
C VAL A 168 12.29 13.42 6.69
N GLU A 169 11.91 14.70 6.73
CA GLU A 169 11.05 15.33 5.71
C GLU A 169 11.71 15.44 4.32
N THR A 170 13.03 15.23 4.24
CA THR A 170 13.80 15.27 2.98
C THR A 170 14.07 13.90 2.37
N LEU A 171 13.67 12.82 3.04
CA LEU A 171 13.73 11.43 2.56
C LEU A 171 12.44 11.05 1.82
#